data_AF-A0A955R9Y6-F1
#
_entry.id   AF-A0A955R9Y6-F1
#
_cell.length_a   1.000
_cell.length_b   1.000
_cell.length_c   1.000
_cell.angle_alpha   90.00
_cell.angle_beta   90.00
_cell.angle_gamma   90.00
#
_symmetry.space_group_name_H-M   'P 1'
#
loop_
_entity.id
_entity.type
_entity.pdbx_description
1 polymer ?
#
loop_
_entity_poly.entity_id
_entity_poly.type
_entity_poly.pdbx_seq_one_letter_code
_entity_poly.pdbx_strand_id
1 'polypeptide(L)'
;MMWMLGLTGLMSCQGEPERSYCESVCDWAVTCQGTEREVDADALSAQCLAETAASDASCAKAEAGTIDPASRKLLQTCTTAVDAASGGGQCEGFVGSIDEIKAAAPPTECASQGADAIGTLDAAVYSTAETGEQLCQRFTDTFCHRTEECIIGDFAGDVPQEAIDALGGTPYELCLQRLDPQFTGQCKSDDFYAAEASRTTEPNAPRQFARECLRDFSTISCADLFAGDLSETCAGAFTTPDQALAVATAMYGLSEDFAAYAP
;
A
#
# COMPACT_ATOMS: atom_id res chain seq x y z
N MET A 1 -60.14 -19.26 -41.52
CA MET A 1 -59.91 -17.98 -40.82
C MET A 1 -59.24 -18.30 -39.51
N MET A 2 -57.91 -18.21 -39.47
CA MET A 2 -57.11 -18.46 -38.27
C MET A 2 -56.05 -17.36 -38.26
N TRP A 3 -56.28 -16.36 -37.42
CA TRP A 3 -55.36 -15.24 -37.23
C TRP A 3 -54.21 -15.73 -36.35
N MET A 4 -53.04 -15.95 -36.93
CA MET A 4 -51.79 -16.01 -36.18
C MET A 4 -51.40 -14.57 -35.80
N LEU A 5 -51.70 -14.20 -34.55
CA LEU A 5 -51.07 -13.07 -33.89
C LEU A 5 -49.58 -13.37 -33.73
N GLY A 6 -48.77 -12.75 -34.56
CA GLY A 6 -47.32 -12.72 -34.39
C GLY A 6 -46.99 -11.92 -33.13
N LEU A 7 -46.59 -12.63 -32.07
CA LEU A 7 -45.81 -12.06 -30.98
C LEU A 7 -44.42 -11.77 -31.56
N THR A 8 -44.22 -10.54 -32.04
CA THR A 8 -42.88 -10.00 -32.27
C THR A 8 -42.23 -9.86 -30.89
N GLY A 9 -41.39 -10.83 -30.54
CA GLY A 9 -40.59 -10.77 -29.33
C GLY A 9 -39.77 -9.49 -29.35
N LEU A 10 -40.05 -8.60 -28.39
CA LEU A 10 -39.07 -7.61 -27.93
C LEU A 10 -37.90 -8.41 -27.38
N MET A 11 -36.98 -8.83 -28.27
CA MET A 11 -35.67 -9.27 -27.84
C MET A 11 -35.08 -8.12 -27.05
N SER A 12 -35.01 -8.33 -25.74
CA SER A 12 -34.36 -7.47 -24.79
C SER A 12 -33.03 -6.99 -25.38
N CYS A 13 -32.91 -5.69 -25.60
CA CYS A 13 -31.61 -5.04 -25.82
C CYS A 13 -30.83 -5.08 -24.50
N GLN A 14 -30.47 -6.27 -24.01
CA GLN A 14 -29.44 -6.41 -22.99
C GLN A 14 -28.15 -5.87 -23.61
N GLY A 15 -27.61 -4.79 -23.03
CA GLY A 15 -26.33 -4.26 -23.44
C GLY A 15 -25.24 -5.30 -23.20
N GLU A 16 -24.18 -5.27 -24.00
CA GLU A 16 -22.96 -6.01 -23.66
C GLU A 16 -22.45 -5.50 -22.29
N PRO A 17 -21.93 -6.40 -21.44
CA PRO A 17 -21.22 -6.01 -20.22
C PRO A 17 -20.13 -5.01 -20.55
N GLU A 18 -20.05 -3.95 -19.74
CA GLU A 18 -19.02 -2.91 -19.86
C GLU A 18 -18.16 -2.95 -18.59
N ARG A 19 -16.89 -2.59 -18.73
CA ARG A 19 -15.99 -2.48 -17.58
C ARG A 19 -16.55 -1.46 -16.59
N SER A 20 -16.59 -1.82 -15.31
CA SER A 20 -17.14 -0.94 -14.29
C SER A 20 -16.11 0.10 -13.82
N TYR A 21 -16.60 1.18 -13.21
CA TYR A 21 -15.73 2.16 -12.56
C TYR A 21 -14.97 1.50 -11.39
N CYS A 22 -15.63 0.63 -10.63
CA CYS A 22 -15.00 -0.17 -9.59
C CYS A 22 -13.83 -1.01 -10.12
N GLU A 23 -14.03 -1.77 -11.21
CA GLU A 23 -12.95 -2.53 -11.85
C GLU A 23 -11.77 -1.64 -12.23
N SER A 24 -12.03 -0.49 -12.86
CA SER A 24 -10.96 0.41 -13.31
C SER A 24 -10.18 1.02 -12.14
N VAL A 25 -10.87 1.43 -11.07
CA VAL A 25 -10.22 2.00 -9.87
C VAL A 25 -9.49 0.93 -9.07
N CYS A 26 -10.01 -0.30 -8.98
CA CYS A 26 -9.34 -1.40 -8.31
C CYS A 26 -8.06 -1.82 -9.03
N ASP A 27 -8.08 -1.88 -10.36
CA ASP A 27 -6.87 -2.16 -11.13
C ASP A 27 -5.83 -1.06 -10.96
N TRP A 28 -6.25 0.21 -10.90
CA TRP A 28 -5.38 1.33 -10.59
C TRP A 28 -4.78 1.22 -9.18
N ALA A 29 -5.62 0.96 -8.18
CA ALA A 29 -5.21 0.82 -6.78
C ALA A 29 -4.19 -0.31 -6.61
N VAL A 30 -4.47 -1.51 -7.15
CA VAL A 30 -3.58 -2.68 -7.08
C VAL A 30 -2.27 -2.41 -7.81
N THR A 31 -2.31 -1.77 -8.98
CA THR A 31 -1.10 -1.38 -9.73
C THR A 31 -0.22 -0.47 -8.89
N CYS A 32 -0.81 0.53 -8.23
CA CYS A 32 -0.08 1.44 -7.36
C CYS A 32 0.47 0.78 -6.09
N GLN A 33 -0.25 -0.18 -5.48
CA GLN A 33 0.32 -0.95 -4.37
C GLN A 33 1.51 -1.81 -4.82
N GLY A 34 1.47 -2.34 -6.04
CA GLY A 34 2.54 -3.13 -6.63
C GLY A 34 3.83 -2.36 -6.92
N THR A 35 3.82 -1.02 -6.92
CA THR A 35 5.06 -0.23 -7.06
C THR A 35 5.85 -0.13 -5.76
N GLU A 36 5.18 -0.31 -4.60
CA GLU A 36 5.77 -0.11 -3.27
C GLU A 36 6.12 -1.42 -2.56
N ARG A 37 5.42 -2.50 -2.90
CA ARG A 37 5.54 -3.79 -2.22
C ARG A 37 5.10 -4.93 -3.13
N GLU A 38 5.53 -6.14 -2.79
CA GLU A 38 4.98 -7.35 -3.38
C GLU A 38 3.52 -7.52 -2.95
N VAL A 39 2.64 -7.78 -3.93
CA VAL A 39 1.20 -7.98 -3.71
C VAL A 39 0.71 -9.21 -4.46
N ASP A 40 -0.20 -9.95 -3.84
CA ASP A 40 -1.06 -10.90 -4.56
C ASP A 40 -2.13 -10.08 -5.29
N ALA A 41 -1.84 -9.71 -6.54
CA ALA A 41 -2.68 -8.81 -7.33
C ALA A 41 -4.10 -9.36 -7.52
N ASP A 42 -4.25 -10.67 -7.67
CA ASP A 42 -5.56 -11.31 -7.88
C ASP A 42 -6.38 -11.28 -6.59
N ALA A 43 -5.78 -11.63 -5.44
CA ALA A 43 -6.45 -11.57 -4.15
C ALA A 43 -6.83 -10.13 -3.77
N LEU A 44 -5.92 -9.18 -4.01
CA LEU A 44 -6.13 -7.76 -3.69
C LEU A 44 -7.18 -7.13 -4.60
N SER A 45 -7.18 -7.47 -5.90
CA SER A 45 -8.22 -7.04 -6.84
C SER A 45 -9.59 -7.60 -6.45
N ALA A 46 -9.68 -8.89 -6.10
CA ALA A 46 -10.93 -9.50 -5.65
C ALA A 46 -11.48 -8.85 -4.36
N GLN A 47 -10.61 -8.54 -3.39
CA GLN A 47 -10.99 -7.80 -2.19
C GLN A 47 -11.48 -6.39 -2.51
N CYS A 48 -10.75 -5.67 -3.36
CA CYS A 48 -11.13 -4.32 -3.76
C CYS A 48 -12.48 -4.28 -4.47
N LEU A 49 -12.72 -5.21 -5.40
CA LEU A 49 -13.99 -5.31 -6.11
C LEU A 49 -15.16 -5.57 -5.16
N ALA A 50 -14.97 -6.42 -4.15
CA ALA A 50 -16.00 -6.69 -3.15
C ALA A 50 -16.36 -5.42 -2.33
N GLU A 51 -15.36 -4.68 -1.86
CA GLU A 51 -15.55 -3.46 -1.05
C GLU A 51 -16.12 -2.31 -1.87
N THR A 52 -15.63 -2.13 -3.10
CA THR A 52 -16.12 -1.08 -4.00
C THR A 52 -17.54 -1.36 -4.49
N ALA A 53 -17.90 -2.61 -4.80
CA ALA A 53 -19.28 -2.99 -5.14
C ALA A 53 -20.25 -2.84 -3.96
N ALA A 54 -19.78 -3.00 -2.71
CA ALA A 54 -20.57 -2.72 -1.52
C ALA A 54 -20.79 -1.22 -1.31
N SER A 55 -19.85 -0.37 -1.75
CA SER A 55 -19.94 1.09 -1.70
C SER A 55 -20.83 1.66 -2.81
N ASP A 56 -20.72 1.16 -4.04
CA ASP A 56 -21.44 1.66 -5.21
C ASP A 56 -22.16 0.53 -5.99
N ALA A 57 -23.49 0.53 -5.88
CA ALA A 57 -24.36 -0.39 -6.60
C ALA A 57 -24.37 -0.18 -8.14
N SER A 58 -23.81 0.92 -8.65
CA SER A 58 -23.67 1.18 -10.08
C SER A 58 -22.70 0.21 -10.75
N CYS A 59 -21.70 -0.30 -10.02
CA CYS A 59 -20.72 -1.24 -10.53
C CYS A 59 -21.37 -2.57 -10.94
N ALA A 60 -22.21 -3.13 -10.08
CA ALA A 60 -23.00 -4.32 -10.40
C ALA A 60 -23.93 -4.11 -11.61
N LYS A 61 -24.45 -2.89 -11.82
CA LYS A 61 -25.30 -2.58 -12.98
C LYS A 61 -24.49 -2.54 -14.28
N ALA A 62 -23.27 -2.02 -14.24
CA ALA A 62 -22.34 -1.97 -15.38
C ALA A 62 -21.98 -3.39 -15.84
N GLU A 63 -21.54 -4.22 -14.89
CA GLU A 63 -21.16 -5.61 -15.12
C GLU A 63 -22.33 -6.46 -15.63
N ALA A 64 -23.55 -6.18 -15.15
CA ALA A 64 -24.76 -6.86 -15.63
C ALA A 64 -25.27 -6.35 -16.99
N GLY A 65 -24.65 -5.33 -17.60
CA GLY A 65 -25.10 -4.74 -18.86
C GLY A 65 -26.46 -4.02 -18.76
N THR A 66 -26.84 -3.61 -17.54
CA THR A 66 -28.16 -3.00 -17.24
C THR A 66 -28.12 -1.48 -17.15
N ILE A 67 -26.97 -0.87 -17.39
CA ILE A 67 -26.80 0.59 -17.47
C ILE A 67 -27.49 1.15 -18.72
N ASP A 68 -28.21 2.26 -18.55
CA ASP A 68 -28.85 2.95 -19.65
C ASP A 68 -27.82 3.56 -20.63
N PRO A 69 -28.17 3.76 -21.91
CA PRO A 69 -27.19 4.20 -22.92
C PRO A 69 -26.53 5.56 -22.64
N ALA A 70 -27.21 6.49 -21.95
CA ALA A 70 -26.62 7.80 -21.64
C ALA A 70 -25.57 7.66 -20.53
N SER A 71 -25.90 6.93 -19.47
CA SER A 71 -24.97 6.60 -18.38
C SER A 71 -23.79 5.76 -18.87
N ARG A 72 -23.98 4.89 -19.86
CA ARG A 72 -22.90 4.09 -20.47
C ARG A 72 -21.79 4.96 -21.05
N LYS A 73 -22.13 5.99 -21.82
CA LYS A 73 -21.14 6.88 -22.43
C LYS A 73 -20.36 7.68 -21.37
N LEU A 74 -21.03 8.09 -20.30
CA LEU A 74 -20.39 8.78 -19.17
C LEU A 74 -19.44 7.83 -18.43
N LEU A 75 -19.88 6.59 -18.16
CA LEU A 75 -19.06 5.55 -17.55
C LEU A 75 -17.82 5.24 -18.40
N GLN A 76 -17.97 5.10 -19.72
CA GLN A 76 -16.84 4.86 -20.63
C GLN A 76 -15.83 6.01 -20.61
N THR A 77 -16.31 7.27 -20.60
CA THR A 77 -15.43 8.44 -20.48
C THR A 77 -14.66 8.42 -19.16
N CYS A 78 -15.34 8.11 -18.06
CA CYS A 78 -14.74 8.03 -16.74
C CYS A 78 -13.71 6.89 -16.61
N THR A 79 -14.06 5.67 -17.01
CA THR A 79 -13.14 4.50 -16.97
C THR A 79 -11.91 4.72 -17.83
N THR A 80 -12.05 5.32 -19.02
CA THR A 80 -10.90 5.71 -19.86
C THR A 80 -9.97 6.70 -19.15
N ALA A 81 -10.53 7.66 -18.40
CA ALA A 81 -9.75 8.63 -17.65
C ALA A 81 -9.02 7.99 -16.46
N VAL A 82 -9.66 7.03 -15.77
CA VAL A 82 -9.01 6.22 -14.71
C VAL A 82 -7.87 5.38 -15.28
N ASP A 83 -8.10 4.71 -16.42
CA ASP A 83 -7.07 3.94 -17.10
C ASP A 83 -5.88 4.80 -17.55
N ALA A 84 -6.16 6.01 -18.01
CA ALA A 84 -5.12 6.97 -18.37
C ALA A 84 -4.33 7.44 -17.13
N ALA A 85 -4.99 7.66 -15.98
CA ALA A 85 -4.31 7.99 -14.73
C ALA A 85 -3.42 6.84 -14.24
N SER A 86 -3.95 5.61 -14.24
CA SER A 86 -3.22 4.38 -13.91
C SER A 86 -2.02 4.15 -14.83
N GLY A 87 -2.25 4.17 -16.15
CA GLY A 87 -1.19 4.02 -17.15
C GLY A 87 -0.17 5.18 -17.16
N GLY A 88 -0.53 6.33 -16.60
CA GLY A 88 0.36 7.46 -16.36
C GLY A 88 1.18 7.36 -15.06
N GLY A 89 0.95 6.34 -14.24
CA GLY A 89 1.65 6.14 -12.97
C GLY A 89 1.22 7.12 -11.87
N GLN A 90 0.02 7.68 -11.94
CA GLN A 90 -0.50 8.61 -10.92
C GLN A 90 -0.89 7.84 -9.65
N CYS A 91 0.07 7.53 -8.79
CA CYS A 91 -0.14 6.67 -7.63
C CYS A 91 -0.17 7.41 -6.29
N GLU A 92 0.01 8.73 -6.31
CA GLU A 92 0.11 9.59 -5.14
C GLU A 92 -1.13 9.48 -4.24
N GLY A 93 -2.30 9.26 -4.83
CA GLY A 93 -3.55 9.11 -4.08
C GLY A 93 -3.76 7.78 -3.34
N PHE A 94 -2.97 6.75 -3.68
CA PHE A 94 -3.03 5.41 -3.06
C PHE A 94 -1.84 5.16 -2.14
N VAL A 95 -0.66 5.62 -2.56
CA VAL A 95 0.60 5.32 -1.90
C VAL A 95 1.46 6.53 -1.59
N GLY A 96 1.02 7.76 -1.87
CA GLY A 96 1.78 8.99 -1.63
C GLY A 96 1.82 9.43 -0.17
N SER A 97 2.19 10.69 0.04
CA SER A 97 2.17 11.39 1.32
C SER A 97 0.75 11.59 1.86
N ILE A 98 0.65 12.00 3.14
CA ILE A 98 -0.64 12.33 3.77
C ILE A 98 -1.44 13.33 2.95
N ASP A 99 -0.79 14.40 2.46
CA ASP A 99 -1.47 15.47 1.73
C ASP A 99 -1.91 15.02 0.34
N GLU A 100 -1.14 14.16 -0.32
CA GLU A 100 -1.51 13.58 -1.61
C GLU A 100 -2.70 12.61 -1.48
N ILE A 101 -2.68 11.74 -0.47
CA ILE A 101 -3.79 10.83 -0.17
C ILE A 101 -5.07 11.62 0.20
N LYS A 102 -4.94 12.73 0.93
CA LYS A 102 -6.06 13.64 1.24
C LYS A 102 -6.61 14.35 0.02
N ALA A 103 -5.73 14.78 -0.88
CA ALA A 103 -6.10 15.52 -2.08
C ALA A 103 -6.63 14.62 -3.20
N ALA A 104 -6.44 13.30 -3.08
CA ALA A 104 -6.80 12.34 -4.10
C ALA A 104 -8.30 12.33 -4.37
N ALA A 105 -8.61 12.63 -5.63
CA ALA A 105 -9.95 12.68 -6.18
C ALA A 105 -10.02 11.83 -7.46
N PRO A 106 -11.21 11.33 -7.82
CA PRO A 106 -11.43 10.76 -9.13
C PRO A 106 -11.07 11.74 -10.26
N PRO A 107 -10.70 11.25 -11.45
CA PRO A 107 -10.57 12.10 -12.64
C PRO A 107 -11.80 12.97 -12.84
N THR A 108 -11.62 14.19 -13.34
CA THR A 108 -12.73 15.16 -13.48
C THR A 108 -13.86 14.68 -14.38
N GLU A 109 -13.54 13.81 -15.33
CA GLU A 109 -14.44 13.09 -16.22
C GLU A 109 -15.44 12.20 -15.45
N CYS A 110 -15.05 11.73 -14.27
CA CYS A 110 -15.87 10.95 -13.35
C CYS A 110 -16.78 11.82 -12.47
N ALA A 111 -16.72 13.15 -12.54
CA ALA A 111 -17.56 14.03 -11.71
C ALA A 111 -19.06 13.79 -11.89
N SER A 112 -19.48 13.26 -13.05
CA SER A 112 -20.87 12.89 -13.32
C SER A 112 -21.39 11.72 -12.45
N GLN A 113 -20.49 10.91 -11.89
CA GLN A 113 -20.80 9.85 -10.93
C GLN A 113 -20.97 10.39 -9.49
N GLY A 114 -20.65 11.67 -9.25
CA GLY A 114 -20.93 12.34 -7.98
C GLY A 114 -20.22 11.73 -6.77
N ALA A 115 -20.93 11.63 -5.65
CA ALA A 115 -20.39 11.11 -4.39
C ALA A 115 -20.01 9.62 -4.46
N ASP A 116 -20.69 8.85 -5.31
CA ASP A 116 -20.45 7.42 -5.50
C ASP A 116 -19.03 7.18 -6.06
N ALA A 117 -18.53 8.12 -6.87
CA ALA A 117 -17.16 8.07 -7.41
C ALA A 117 -16.08 8.19 -6.33
N ILE A 118 -16.31 9.08 -5.36
CA ILE A 118 -15.40 9.31 -4.24
C ILE A 118 -15.49 8.15 -3.26
N GLY A 119 -16.71 7.67 -2.94
CA GLY A 119 -16.90 6.50 -2.08
C GLY A 119 -16.22 5.25 -2.62
N THR A 120 -16.32 5.01 -3.94
CA THR A 120 -15.61 3.92 -4.62
C THR A 120 -14.09 4.10 -4.56
N LEU A 121 -13.58 5.32 -4.77
CA LEU A 121 -12.14 5.60 -4.64
C LEU A 121 -11.65 5.35 -3.21
N ASP A 122 -12.37 5.85 -2.20
CA ASP A 122 -12.06 5.63 -0.79
C ASP A 122 -12.05 4.13 -0.47
N ALA A 123 -13.09 3.40 -0.88
CA ALA A 123 -13.18 1.95 -0.69
C ALA A 123 -12.00 1.22 -1.34
N ALA A 124 -11.59 1.60 -2.55
CA ALA A 124 -10.42 1.03 -3.21
C ALA A 124 -9.12 1.36 -2.47
N VAL A 125 -8.93 2.58 -2.00
CA VAL A 125 -7.74 2.97 -1.22
C VAL A 125 -7.62 2.13 0.05
N TYR A 126 -8.70 1.97 0.83
CA TYR A 126 -8.64 1.24 2.09
C TYR A 126 -8.55 -0.27 1.92
N SER A 127 -9.30 -0.83 0.96
CA SER A 127 -9.33 -2.27 0.73
C SER A 127 -8.01 -2.81 0.16
N THR A 128 -7.26 -1.97 -0.54
CA THR A 128 -5.95 -2.33 -1.12
C THR A 128 -4.76 -1.94 -0.25
N ALA A 129 -4.98 -1.13 0.79
CA ALA A 129 -3.94 -0.74 1.73
C ALA A 129 -3.41 -1.98 2.48
N GLU A 130 -2.09 -2.02 2.70
CA GLU A 130 -1.49 -3.04 3.58
C GLU A 130 -2.07 -2.96 5.00
N THR A 131 -2.20 -4.08 5.71
CA THR A 131 -2.67 -4.03 7.11
C THR A 131 -1.62 -3.37 8.02
N GLY A 132 -2.02 -2.95 9.22
CA GLY A 132 -1.07 -2.42 10.21
C GLY A 132 0.01 -3.44 10.57
N GLU A 133 -0.38 -4.70 10.75
CA GLU A 133 0.55 -5.80 10.99
C GLU A 133 1.56 -6.01 9.86
N GLN A 134 1.08 -5.97 8.60
CA GLN A 134 1.95 -6.07 7.43
C GLN A 134 2.96 -4.93 7.36
N LEU A 135 2.53 -3.69 7.65
CA LEU A 135 3.43 -2.54 7.66
C LEU A 135 4.43 -2.60 8.82
N CYS A 136 4.02 -3.02 10.03
CA CYS A 136 4.96 -3.23 11.14
C CYS A 136 6.07 -4.23 10.79
N GLN A 137 5.69 -5.32 10.11
CA GLN A 137 6.64 -6.33 9.63
C GLN A 137 7.56 -5.75 8.55
N ARG A 138 6.99 -5.17 7.48
CA ARG A 138 7.74 -4.58 6.36
C ARG A 138 8.71 -3.49 6.83
N PHE A 139 8.30 -2.67 7.79
CA PHE A 139 9.16 -1.65 8.39
C PHE A 139 10.38 -2.26 9.06
N THR A 140 10.16 -3.28 9.90
CA THR A 140 11.23 -4.01 10.58
C THR A 140 12.17 -4.68 9.57
N ASP A 141 11.63 -5.39 8.60
CA ASP A 141 12.40 -6.11 7.58
C ASP A 141 13.29 -5.16 6.77
N THR A 142 12.75 -3.99 6.42
CA THR A 142 13.49 -2.97 5.66
C THR A 142 14.67 -2.42 6.45
N PHE A 143 14.47 -2.11 7.74
CA PHE A 143 15.57 -1.69 8.62
C PHE A 143 16.62 -2.78 8.78
N CYS A 144 16.20 -4.03 8.95
CA CYS A 144 17.12 -5.15 9.13
C CYS A 144 17.91 -5.48 7.88
N HIS A 145 17.29 -5.46 6.70
CA HIS A 145 18.00 -5.64 5.44
C HIS A 145 19.02 -4.52 5.21
N ARG A 146 18.62 -3.26 5.43
CA ARG A 146 19.56 -2.14 5.25
C ARG A 146 20.74 -2.21 6.23
N THR A 147 20.48 -2.63 7.46
CA THR A 147 21.49 -2.84 8.50
C THR A 147 22.46 -3.96 8.10
N GLU A 148 21.94 -5.06 7.58
CA GLU A 148 22.75 -6.15 7.03
C GLU A 148 23.62 -5.69 5.86
N GLU A 149 23.05 -4.97 4.89
CA GLU A 149 23.81 -4.40 3.77
C GLU A 149 24.98 -3.53 4.26
N CYS A 150 24.74 -2.70 5.27
CA CYS A 150 25.77 -1.84 5.87
C CYS A 150 26.87 -2.64 6.55
N ILE A 151 26.51 -3.64 7.37
CA ILE A 151 27.49 -4.50 8.04
C ILE A 151 28.29 -5.30 7.03
N ILE A 152 27.66 -5.91 6.03
CA ILE A 152 28.33 -6.65 4.94
C ILE A 152 29.30 -5.72 4.19
N GLY A 153 28.93 -4.46 3.97
CA GLY A 153 29.76 -3.43 3.37
C GLY A 153 31.09 -3.23 4.12
N ASP A 154 31.06 -3.21 5.45
CA ASP A 154 32.25 -3.06 6.30
C ASP A 154 33.21 -4.26 6.20
N PHE A 155 32.70 -5.44 5.83
CA PHE A 155 33.51 -6.65 5.58
C PHE A 155 33.97 -6.83 4.12
N ALA A 156 33.85 -5.80 3.29
CA ALA A 156 34.18 -5.85 1.87
C ALA A 156 33.44 -6.94 1.07
N GLY A 157 32.22 -7.31 1.51
CA GLY A 157 31.28 -8.09 0.71
C GLY A 157 30.73 -9.35 1.35
N ASP A 158 31.34 -9.88 2.42
CA ASP A 158 30.84 -11.08 3.12
C ASP A 158 31.22 -11.05 4.61
N VAL A 159 30.26 -11.33 5.49
CA VAL A 159 30.52 -11.49 6.93
C VAL A 159 31.25 -12.82 7.19
N PRO A 160 32.39 -12.84 7.90
CA PRO A 160 33.10 -14.06 8.23
C PRO A 160 32.23 -15.07 8.99
N GLN A 161 32.31 -16.36 8.61
CA GLN A 161 31.55 -17.42 9.28
C GLN A 161 31.82 -17.47 10.79
N GLU A 162 33.05 -17.14 11.22
CA GLU A 162 33.41 -17.07 12.65
C GLU A 162 32.54 -16.05 13.41
N ALA A 163 32.24 -14.89 12.82
CA ALA A 163 31.38 -13.89 13.43
C ALA A 163 29.93 -14.38 13.53
N ILE A 164 29.41 -15.01 12.47
CA ILE A 164 28.07 -15.60 12.44
C ILE A 164 27.92 -16.67 13.52
N ASP A 165 28.89 -17.58 13.61
CA ASP A 165 28.89 -18.67 14.60
C ASP A 165 29.01 -18.13 16.03
N ALA A 166 29.83 -17.10 16.24
CA ALA A 166 30.04 -16.51 17.57
C ALA A 166 28.85 -15.68 18.06
N LEU A 167 28.20 -14.93 17.16
CA LEU A 167 27.04 -14.08 17.49
C LEU A 167 25.71 -14.86 17.43
N GLY A 168 25.71 -16.04 16.81
CA GLY A 168 24.55 -16.94 16.76
C GLY A 168 23.53 -16.59 15.67
N GLY A 169 23.96 -15.92 14.60
CA GLY A 169 23.09 -15.57 13.48
C GLY A 169 23.74 -14.57 12.51
N THR A 170 23.09 -14.42 11.36
CA THR A 170 23.40 -13.35 10.39
C THR A 170 23.01 -11.97 10.95
N PRO A 171 23.55 -10.86 10.42
CA PRO A 171 23.11 -9.53 10.81
C PRO A 171 21.60 -9.34 10.72
N TYR A 172 20.95 -9.80 9.64
CA TYR A 172 19.50 -9.71 9.48
C TYR A 172 18.74 -10.48 10.58
N GLU A 173 19.10 -11.73 10.84
CA GLU A 173 18.44 -12.55 11.88
C GLU A 173 18.59 -11.94 13.28
N LEU A 174 19.78 -11.45 13.61
CA LEU A 174 20.05 -10.83 14.91
C LEU A 174 19.33 -9.47 15.05
N CYS A 175 19.20 -8.73 13.95
CA CYS A 175 18.38 -7.52 13.90
C CYS A 175 16.92 -7.83 14.22
N LEU A 176 16.33 -8.84 13.56
CA LEU A 176 14.95 -9.27 13.84
C LEU A 176 14.78 -9.71 15.30
N GLN A 177 15.70 -10.50 15.85
CA GLN A 177 15.64 -10.94 17.24
C GLN A 177 15.64 -9.78 18.25
N ARG A 178 16.31 -8.67 17.93
CA ARG A 178 16.34 -7.46 18.76
C ARG A 178 15.08 -6.63 18.62
N LEU A 179 14.63 -6.42 17.38
CA LEU A 179 13.50 -5.55 17.08
C LEU A 179 12.16 -6.21 17.37
N ASP A 180 12.02 -7.52 17.22
CA ASP A 180 10.74 -8.19 17.39
C ASP A 180 10.11 -7.96 18.78
N PRO A 181 10.80 -8.19 19.91
CA PRO A 181 10.22 -7.95 21.22
C PRO A 181 10.12 -6.47 21.62
N GLN A 182 10.90 -5.58 20.99
CA GLN A 182 11.02 -4.17 21.40
C GLN A 182 10.19 -3.21 20.55
N PHE A 183 9.98 -3.55 19.28
CA PHE A 183 9.30 -2.69 18.31
C PHE A 183 8.25 -3.45 17.52
N THR A 184 8.60 -4.52 16.79
CA THR A 184 7.68 -5.16 15.85
C THR A 184 6.47 -5.76 16.55
N GLY A 185 6.68 -6.52 17.62
CA GLY A 185 5.63 -7.12 18.42
C GLY A 185 4.74 -6.06 19.10
N GLN A 186 5.32 -4.97 19.58
CA GLN A 186 4.56 -3.86 20.14
C GLN A 186 3.73 -3.14 19.07
N CYS A 187 4.34 -2.84 17.92
CA CYS A 187 3.69 -2.22 16.78
C CYS A 187 2.45 -2.99 16.33
N LYS A 188 2.55 -4.32 16.29
CA LYS A 188 1.43 -5.22 15.98
C LYS A 188 0.38 -5.24 17.09
N SER A 189 0.80 -5.38 18.35
CA SER A 189 -0.11 -5.47 19.51
C SER A 189 -0.93 -4.21 19.71
N ASP A 190 -0.31 -3.05 19.53
CA ASP A 190 -0.92 -1.75 19.78
C ASP A 190 -1.56 -1.17 18.50
N ASP A 191 -1.51 -1.89 17.39
CA ASP A 191 -2.01 -1.50 16.06
C ASP A 191 -1.51 -0.10 15.64
N PHE A 192 -0.22 0.16 15.82
CA PHE A 192 0.38 1.49 15.57
C PHE A 192 0.11 2.00 14.16
N TYR A 193 0.18 1.09 13.20
CA TYR A 193 -0.04 1.38 11.80
C TYR A 193 -1.43 0.95 11.31
N ALA A 194 -2.43 0.95 12.19
CA ALA A 194 -3.83 0.73 11.87
C ALA A 194 -4.25 1.48 10.60
N ALA A 195 -5.11 0.85 9.80
CA ALA A 195 -5.76 1.54 8.69
C ALA A 195 -6.49 2.79 9.18
N GLU A 196 -6.48 3.83 8.36
CA GLU A 196 -7.13 5.09 8.70
C GLU A 196 -8.64 4.94 8.64
N ALA A 197 -9.37 5.54 9.59
CA ALA A 197 -10.83 5.59 9.53
C ALA A 197 -11.33 6.55 8.45
N SER A 198 -10.53 7.58 8.13
CA SER A 198 -10.84 8.59 7.11
C SER A 198 -9.55 9.22 6.56
N ARG A 199 -9.37 9.19 5.23
CA ARG A 199 -8.26 9.86 4.52
C ARG A 199 -8.24 11.36 4.84
N THR A 200 -9.40 11.98 4.95
CA THR A 200 -9.52 13.45 5.02
C THR A 200 -9.55 13.98 6.45
N THR A 201 -10.17 13.26 7.39
CA THR A 201 -10.45 13.78 8.74
C THR A 201 -9.68 13.08 9.85
N GLU A 202 -9.25 11.83 9.63
CA GLU A 202 -8.63 11.00 10.67
C GLU A 202 -7.46 10.17 10.10
N PRO A 203 -6.42 10.80 9.53
CA PRO A 203 -5.26 10.08 9.02
C PRO A 203 -4.43 9.50 10.18
N ASN A 204 -3.89 8.30 9.98
CA ASN A 204 -2.91 7.71 10.87
C ASN A 204 -1.53 8.24 10.44
N ALA A 205 -1.13 9.38 10.99
CA ALA A 205 0.13 10.03 10.60
C ALA A 205 1.36 9.10 10.72
N PRO A 206 1.57 8.36 11.82
CA PRO A 206 2.65 7.37 11.93
C PRO A 206 2.68 6.36 10.78
N ARG A 207 1.50 5.84 10.37
CA ARG A 207 1.40 4.91 9.24
C ARG A 207 1.89 5.54 7.94
N GLN A 208 1.48 6.77 7.64
CA GLN A 208 1.86 7.42 6.38
C GLN A 208 3.34 7.82 6.38
N PHE A 209 3.85 8.31 7.50
CA PHE A 209 5.28 8.55 7.65
C PHE A 209 6.10 7.27 7.54
N ALA A 210 5.63 6.15 8.07
CA ALA A 210 6.29 4.86 7.88
C ALA A 210 6.34 4.47 6.40
N ARG A 211 5.24 4.59 5.66
CA ARG A 211 5.23 4.28 4.20
C ARG A 211 6.17 5.18 3.41
N GLU A 212 6.16 6.47 3.68
CA GLU A 212 7.03 7.43 3.01
C GLU A 212 8.51 7.20 3.36
N CYS A 213 8.80 6.94 4.64
CA CYS A 213 10.14 6.55 5.09
C CYS A 213 10.66 5.32 4.34
N LEU A 214 9.84 4.28 4.19
CA LEU A 214 10.24 3.04 3.52
C LEU A 214 10.54 3.23 2.03
N ARG A 215 9.88 4.19 1.38
CA ARG A 215 10.10 4.50 -0.04
C ARG A 215 11.51 5.01 -0.31
N ASP A 216 12.00 5.88 0.58
CA ASP A 216 13.31 6.50 0.47
C ASP A 216 14.39 5.83 1.34
N PHE A 217 14.03 4.79 2.11
CA PHE A 217 14.91 4.20 3.12
C PHE A 217 16.23 3.67 2.55
N SER A 218 16.19 3.15 1.31
CA SER A 218 17.37 2.67 0.59
C SER A 218 18.45 3.76 0.39
N THR A 219 18.07 5.04 0.50
CA THR A 219 18.98 6.19 0.33
C THR A 219 19.70 6.58 1.62
N ILE A 220 19.27 6.09 2.79
CA ILE A 220 19.89 6.39 4.08
C ILE A 220 21.29 5.79 4.12
N SER A 221 22.29 6.60 4.47
CA SER A 221 23.67 6.12 4.57
C SER A 221 23.85 5.22 5.80
N CYS A 222 24.83 4.32 5.77
CA CYS A 222 25.13 3.46 6.92
C CYS A 222 25.56 4.25 8.16
N ALA A 223 26.26 5.38 7.95
CA ALA A 223 26.64 6.28 9.04
C ALA A 223 25.41 6.90 9.70
N ASP A 224 24.45 7.38 8.90
CA ASP A 224 23.22 7.99 9.43
C ASP A 224 22.35 6.93 10.12
N LEU A 225 22.23 5.73 9.53
CA LEU A 225 21.49 4.61 10.11
C LEU A 225 22.02 4.24 11.50
N PHE A 226 23.34 4.05 11.64
CA PHE A 226 23.96 3.66 12.91
C PHE A 226 24.06 4.82 13.91
N ALA A 227 24.11 6.07 13.45
CA ALA A 227 24.00 7.24 14.30
C ALA A 227 22.57 7.50 14.80
N GLY A 228 21.57 6.82 14.22
CA GLY A 228 20.15 7.10 14.46
C GLY A 228 19.71 8.46 13.90
N ASP A 229 20.46 9.03 12.94
CA ASP A 229 20.16 10.31 12.28
C ASP A 229 19.15 10.07 11.14
N LEU A 230 17.94 9.67 11.54
CA LEU A 230 16.84 9.42 10.62
C LEU A 230 16.26 10.75 10.12
N SER A 231 15.81 10.76 8.86
CA SER A 231 15.08 11.91 8.29
C SER A 231 13.82 12.22 9.12
N GLU A 232 13.32 13.46 9.02
CA GLU A 232 12.08 13.86 9.70
C GLU A 232 10.90 12.94 9.32
N THR A 233 10.82 12.53 8.06
CA THR A 233 9.84 11.57 7.57
C THR A 233 9.95 10.22 8.30
N CYS A 234 11.16 9.69 8.46
CA CYS A 234 11.37 8.43 9.20
C CYS A 234 11.14 8.57 10.70
N ALA A 235 11.51 9.71 11.29
CA ALA A 235 11.21 9.99 12.69
C ALA A 235 9.69 10.06 12.95
N GLY A 236 8.91 10.57 11.98
CA GLY A 236 7.45 10.62 12.04
C GLY A 236 6.77 9.24 12.06
N ALA A 237 7.48 8.16 11.69
CA ALA A 237 6.97 6.81 11.73
C ALA A 237 6.81 6.26 13.17
N PHE A 238 7.44 6.90 14.15
CA PHE A 238 7.37 6.51 15.55
C PHE A 238 6.31 7.31 16.32
N THR A 239 5.61 6.67 17.24
CA THR A 239 4.62 7.34 18.09
C THR A 239 5.23 7.88 19.39
N THR A 240 6.38 7.36 19.79
CA THR A 240 7.13 7.82 20.96
C THR A 240 8.64 7.87 20.71
N PRO A 241 9.38 8.73 21.43
CA PRO A 241 10.84 8.73 21.38
C PRO A 241 11.47 7.40 21.81
N ASP A 242 10.83 6.67 22.73
CA ASP A 242 11.34 5.38 23.22
C ASP A 242 11.36 4.32 22.11
N GLN A 243 10.38 4.34 21.19
CA GLN A 243 10.37 3.44 20.03
C GLN A 243 11.52 3.75 19.07
N ALA A 244 11.72 5.03 18.74
CA ALA A 244 12.82 5.46 17.89
C ALA A 244 14.17 5.07 18.52
N LEU A 245 14.31 5.27 19.84
CA LEU A 245 15.50 4.88 20.59
C LEU A 245 15.70 3.36 20.60
N ALA A 246 14.64 2.56 20.74
CA ALA A 246 14.73 1.10 20.71
C ALA A 246 15.27 0.61 19.37
N VAL A 247 14.77 1.16 18.25
CA VAL A 247 15.28 0.84 16.92
C VAL A 247 16.74 1.26 16.77
N ALA A 248 17.08 2.51 17.08
CA ALA A 248 18.46 3.00 16.98
C ALA A 248 19.44 2.20 17.85
N THR A 249 19.05 1.86 19.08
CA THR A 249 19.87 1.05 20.00
C THR A 249 20.11 -0.35 19.45
N ALA A 250 19.09 -0.97 18.87
CA ALA A 250 19.22 -2.29 18.26
C ALA A 250 20.18 -2.26 17.07
N MET A 251 20.10 -1.25 16.19
CA MET A 251 20.97 -1.13 15.02
C MET A 251 22.41 -0.83 15.41
N TYR A 252 22.61 0.16 16.29
CA TYR A 252 23.93 0.54 16.79
C TYR A 252 24.62 -0.63 17.49
N GLY A 253 23.93 -1.28 18.42
CA GLY A 253 24.51 -2.43 19.14
C GLY A 253 24.81 -3.60 18.20
N LEU A 254 24.09 -3.75 17.09
CA LEU A 254 24.40 -4.81 16.12
C LEU A 254 25.66 -4.47 15.33
N SER A 255 25.80 -3.22 14.91
CA SER A 255 27.01 -2.70 14.28
C SER A 255 28.24 -2.91 15.18
N GLU A 256 28.15 -2.59 16.48
CA GLU A 256 29.25 -2.81 17.43
C GLU A 256 29.65 -4.28 17.58
N ASP A 257 28.67 -5.18 17.64
CA ASP A 257 28.93 -6.61 17.80
C ASP A 257 29.69 -7.19 16.59
N PHE A 258 29.32 -6.77 15.38
CA PHE A 258 30.02 -7.21 14.17
C PHE A 258 31.36 -6.48 13.97
N ALA A 259 31.48 -5.22 14.36
CA ALA A 259 32.73 -4.45 14.25
C ALA A 259 33.90 -5.12 15.01
N ALA A 260 33.63 -5.87 16.07
CA ALA A 260 34.65 -6.63 16.81
C ALA A 260 35.35 -7.73 15.96
N TYR A 261 34.76 -8.11 14.83
CA TYR A 261 35.28 -9.13 13.91
C TYR A 261 35.79 -8.55 12.59
N ALA A 262 35.65 -7.23 12.37
CA ALA A 262 36.14 -6.56 11.18
C ALA A 262 37.69 -6.60 11.11
N PRO A 263 38.28 -6.76 9.91
CA PRO A 263 39.73 -6.92 9.72
C PRO A 263 40.58 -5.68 10.01
#